data_AF-A0A2D5ETR0-F1
#
_entry.id   AF-A0A2D5ETR0-F1
#
_cell.length_a   1.000
_cell.length_b   1.000
_cell.length_c   1.000
_cell.angle_alpha   90.00
_cell.angle_beta   90.00
_cell.angle_gamma   90.00
#
_symmetry.space_group_name_H-M   'P 1'
#
loop_
_entity.id
_entity.type
_entity.pdbx_description
1 polymer ?
#
loop_
_entity_poly.entity_id
_entity_poly.type
_entity_poly.pdbx_seq_one_letter_code
_entity_poly.pdbx_strand_id
1 'polypeptide(L)'
;MTSVVAAGNPHTAEAAAAILRAGGNAVDAIIASGLAAFVAEPLLASAGGAGMMTVAPPEDAPAVVDFFSAMPGLGGTPDPATRDFRAVEIDFGAATQVFHVGRASAAAPVALAGLAEASRQFGRLPLAEVVGPAVALAREGAPVSEESAEVFRLLWPINVLDAETAATYSSDGAPPAPGTRHPMPALADLLEVFGARAAAPPKLRGLLLDAFGVAAGGSLTEEDLVAAVPRVTPPRMLELGRWRVATSPRIGGRLVGVIAKRLAGEAAVDEADEVLRVAEGCRAGHRAKGGAPGLGSTTHISVIDAEGGAASMTLTNGEGAGYCLPGTGIQLNNFCGEEDLHPGGFFTLAPGAPLPSMIAPTLARSDEGVLALGSGGANRIRSVVAQVLQRVVAGDDLESAVLAPRVHAEEDAVWL
;
A
#
# COMPACT_ATOMS: atom_id res chain seq x y z
N MET A 1 1.53 -28.44 3.50
CA MET A 1 0.41 -27.58 3.91
C MET A 1 -0.41 -27.24 2.67
N THR A 2 -1.64 -26.75 2.78
CA THR A 2 -2.33 -26.13 1.62
C THR A 2 -1.94 -24.66 1.60
N SER A 3 -1.68 -24.09 0.41
CA SER A 3 -1.42 -22.65 0.29
C SER A 3 -2.68 -21.83 0.58
N VAL A 4 -2.52 -20.63 1.14
CA VAL A 4 -3.61 -19.71 1.50
C VAL A 4 -3.29 -18.31 0.98
N VAL A 5 -4.31 -17.64 0.45
CA VAL A 5 -4.24 -16.27 -0.06
C VAL A 5 -5.38 -15.46 0.57
N ALA A 6 -5.08 -14.26 1.03
CA ALA A 6 -6.06 -13.27 1.45
C ALA A 6 -5.73 -11.93 0.79
N ALA A 7 -6.70 -11.33 0.10
CA ALA A 7 -6.57 -10.05 -0.58
C ALA A 7 -7.91 -9.29 -0.57
N GLY A 8 -7.85 -7.97 -0.78
CA GLY A 8 -9.03 -7.09 -0.77
C GLY A 8 -9.98 -7.28 -1.95
N ASN A 9 -9.56 -7.97 -3.02
CA ASN A 9 -10.37 -8.18 -4.22
C ASN A 9 -10.28 -9.65 -4.69
N PRO A 10 -11.39 -10.27 -5.12
CA PRO A 10 -11.38 -11.65 -5.61
C PRO A 10 -10.43 -11.90 -6.79
N HIS A 11 -10.25 -10.93 -7.69
CA HIS A 11 -9.35 -11.06 -8.85
C HIS A 11 -7.88 -11.01 -8.45
N THR A 12 -7.54 -10.25 -7.41
CA THR A 12 -6.17 -10.19 -6.88
C THR A 12 -5.83 -11.47 -6.12
N ALA A 13 -6.77 -11.98 -5.32
CA ALA A 13 -6.64 -13.30 -4.69
C ALA A 13 -6.48 -14.43 -5.72
N GLU A 14 -7.28 -14.41 -6.80
CA GLU A 14 -7.22 -15.44 -7.84
C GLU A 14 -5.92 -15.37 -8.66
N ALA A 15 -5.37 -14.17 -8.91
CA ALA A 15 -4.05 -14.04 -9.54
C ALA A 15 -2.94 -14.71 -8.71
N ALA A 16 -2.94 -14.51 -7.39
CA ALA A 16 -2.01 -15.19 -6.49
C ALA A 16 -2.23 -16.72 -6.50
N ALA A 17 -3.49 -17.16 -6.42
CA ALA A 17 -3.83 -18.57 -6.43
C ALA A 17 -3.42 -19.27 -7.73
N ALA A 18 -3.56 -18.59 -8.88
CA ALA A 18 -3.10 -19.10 -10.17
C ALA A 18 -1.60 -19.36 -10.20
N ILE A 19 -0.79 -18.45 -9.63
CA ILE A 19 0.66 -18.62 -9.55
C ILE A 19 1.08 -19.71 -8.57
N LEU A 20 0.40 -19.85 -7.43
CA LEU A 20 0.62 -20.98 -6.52
C LEU A 20 0.34 -22.32 -7.22
N ARG A 21 -0.75 -22.40 -8.01
CA ARG A 21 -1.07 -23.60 -8.80
C ARG A 21 -0.06 -23.86 -9.93
N ALA A 22 0.58 -22.82 -10.45
CA ALA A 22 1.68 -22.93 -11.42
C ALA A 22 3.02 -23.33 -10.78
N GLY A 23 3.06 -23.55 -9.47
CA GLY A 23 4.28 -23.98 -8.75
C GLY A 23 5.13 -22.85 -8.20
N GLY A 24 4.63 -21.61 -8.23
CA GLY A 24 5.27 -20.45 -7.59
C GLY A 24 5.20 -20.52 -6.07
N ASN A 25 6.09 -19.77 -5.41
CA ASN A 25 6.12 -19.64 -3.96
C ASN A 25 5.25 -18.45 -3.48
N ALA A 26 5.24 -18.19 -2.16
CA ALA A 26 4.49 -17.07 -1.59
C ALA A 26 4.87 -15.70 -2.19
N VAL A 27 6.13 -15.51 -2.59
CA VAL A 27 6.62 -14.26 -3.20
C VAL A 27 6.14 -14.12 -4.64
N ASP A 28 6.22 -15.17 -5.46
CA ASP A 28 5.69 -15.13 -6.82
C ASP A 28 4.18 -14.81 -6.80
N ALA A 29 3.45 -15.48 -5.91
CA ALA A 29 2.02 -15.31 -5.78
C ALA A 29 1.62 -13.90 -5.33
N ILE A 30 2.28 -13.36 -4.29
CA ILE A 30 1.96 -12.01 -3.80
C ILE A 30 2.32 -10.93 -4.84
N ILE A 31 3.37 -11.14 -5.64
CA ILE A 31 3.72 -10.25 -6.76
C ILE A 31 2.61 -10.27 -7.81
N ALA A 32 2.13 -11.45 -8.23
CA ALA A 32 1.01 -11.54 -9.18
C ALA A 32 -0.26 -10.87 -8.65
N SER A 33 -0.57 -11.06 -7.37
CA SER A 33 -1.68 -10.38 -6.70
C SER A 33 -1.52 -8.86 -6.71
N GLY A 34 -0.33 -8.35 -6.42
CA GLY A 34 -0.05 -6.91 -6.41
C GLY A 34 -0.15 -6.28 -7.80
N LEU A 35 0.33 -6.97 -8.82
CA LEU A 35 0.19 -6.54 -10.21
C LEU A 35 -1.28 -6.54 -10.67
N ALA A 36 -2.05 -7.54 -10.26
CA ALA A 36 -3.50 -7.58 -10.51
C ALA A 36 -4.24 -6.45 -9.78
N ALA A 37 -3.76 -6.03 -8.60
CA ALA A 37 -4.33 -4.91 -7.85
C ALA A 37 -4.21 -3.59 -8.60
N PHE A 38 -3.19 -3.39 -9.46
CA PHE A 38 -3.11 -2.22 -10.33
C PHE A 38 -4.28 -2.12 -11.33
N VAL A 39 -4.98 -3.22 -11.57
CA VAL A 39 -6.14 -3.29 -12.49
C VAL A 39 -7.45 -3.30 -11.71
N ALA A 40 -7.56 -4.15 -10.69
CA ALA A 40 -8.79 -4.37 -9.95
C ALA A 40 -9.05 -3.33 -8.86
N GLU A 41 -8.00 -2.67 -8.36
CA GLU A 41 -8.04 -1.73 -7.25
C GLU A 41 -7.23 -0.44 -7.59
N PRO A 42 -7.44 0.20 -8.77
CA PRO A 42 -6.50 1.19 -9.33
C PRO A 42 -6.39 2.48 -8.52
N LEU A 43 -7.40 2.79 -7.69
CA LEU A 43 -7.35 3.92 -6.75
C LEU A 43 -6.70 3.59 -5.39
N LEU A 44 -6.43 2.31 -5.12
CA LEU A 44 -5.75 1.84 -3.89
C LEU A 44 -4.30 1.46 -4.16
N ALA A 45 -4.01 0.89 -5.33
CA ALA A 45 -2.69 0.47 -5.75
C ALA A 45 -2.46 0.78 -7.23
N SER A 46 -1.27 1.25 -7.56
CA SER A 46 -0.89 1.60 -8.93
C SER A 46 0.59 1.30 -9.18
N ALA A 47 0.95 1.05 -10.44
CA ALA A 47 2.36 1.04 -10.86
C ALA A 47 3.04 2.41 -10.63
N GLY A 48 2.24 3.48 -10.51
CA GLY A 48 2.63 4.83 -10.12
C GLY A 48 2.71 5.04 -8.60
N GLY A 49 2.52 3.99 -7.80
CA GLY A 49 2.58 4.01 -6.35
C GLY A 49 3.84 3.37 -5.78
N ALA A 50 3.72 2.91 -4.54
CA ALA A 50 4.80 2.34 -3.75
C ALA A 50 4.26 1.38 -2.67
N GLY A 51 5.15 0.81 -1.86
CA GLY A 51 4.75 -0.11 -0.81
C GLY A 51 5.90 -0.75 -0.07
N MET A 52 5.57 -1.78 0.71
CA MET A 52 6.54 -2.64 1.39
C MET A 52 6.06 -4.09 1.37
N MET A 53 7.00 -5.02 1.35
CA MET A 53 6.74 -6.46 1.43
C MET A 53 7.62 -7.08 2.51
N THR A 54 7.01 -7.72 3.49
CA THR A 54 7.70 -8.57 4.47
C THR A 54 7.64 -10.00 3.97
N VAL A 55 8.79 -10.65 3.87
CA VAL A 55 8.96 -12.02 3.36
C VAL A 55 9.58 -12.88 4.44
N ALA A 56 9.05 -14.07 4.67
CA ALA A 56 9.64 -15.09 5.53
C ALA A 56 9.73 -16.40 4.74
N PRO A 57 10.89 -16.68 4.11
CA PRO A 57 11.12 -17.98 3.51
C PRO A 57 11.04 -19.11 4.57
N PRO A 58 10.81 -20.37 4.18
CA PRO A 58 10.70 -21.47 5.13
C PRO A 58 11.94 -21.64 6.03
N GLU A 59 13.13 -21.57 5.42
CA GLU A 59 14.41 -21.88 6.05
C GLU A 59 15.31 -20.66 6.30
N ASP A 60 14.99 -19.51 5.71
CA ASP A 60 15.80 -18.28 5.83
C ASP A 60 15.24 -17.29 6.84
N ALA A 61 16.10 -16.35 7.27
CA ALA A 61 15.67 -15.22 8.06
C ALA A 61 14.68 -14.34 7.28
N PRO A 62 13.66 -13.76 7.95
CA PRO A 62 12.73 -12.87 7.29
C PRO A 62 13.44 -11.58 6.85
N ALA A 63 12.92 -10.97 5.79
CA ALA A 63 13.41 -9.73 5.19
C ALA A 63 12.23 -8.79 4.86
N VAL A 64 12.53 -7.50 4.71
CA VAL A 64 11.60 -6.51 4.17
C VAL A 64 12.17 -5.94 2.89
N VAL A 65 11.43 -6.08 1.80
CA VAL A 65 11.63 -5.32 0.57
C VAL A 65 10.89 -4.00 0.73
N ASP A 66 11.65 -2.96 1.01
CA ASP A 66 11.17 -1.60 1.19
C ASP A 66 11.27 -0.85 -0.13
N PHE A 67 10.12 -0.61 -0.74
CA PHE A 67 9.98 0.13 -1.99
C PHE A 67 9.05 1.32 -1.79
N PHE A 68 9.20 2.00 -0.65
CA PHE A 68 8.50 3.26 -0.37
C PHE A 68 9.31 4.47 -0.83
N SER A 69 8.62 5.47 -1.38
CA SER A 69 9.25 6.64 -2.00
C SER A 69 9.98 7.55 -1.00
N ALA A 70 10.86 8.39 -1.53
CA ALA A 70 11.54 9.47 -0.83
C ALA A 70 11.00 10.83 -1.29
N MET A 71 11.28 11.88 -0.52
CA MET A 71 10.94 13.25 -0.88
C MET A 71 11.66 13.65 -2.19
N PRO A 72 10.95 14.09 -3.23
CA PRO A 72 11.56 14.52 -4.48
C PRO A 72 12.24 15.89 -4.38
N GLY A 73 12.98 16.26 -5.42
CA GLY A 73 13.66 17.55 -5.55
C GLY A 73 15.19 17.48 -5.49
N LEU A 74 15.79 16.29 -5.70
CA LEU A 74 17.26 16.14 -5.69
C LEU A 74 17.94 16.98 -6.78
N GLY A 75 17.32 17.11 -7.95
CA GLY A 75 17.77 17.97 -9.05
C GLY A 75 17.23 19.40 -9.00
N GLY A 76 16.48 19.76 -7.96
CA GLY A 76 15.79 21.05 -7.81
C GLY A 76 14.29 20.91 -7.61
N THR A 77 13.69 21.91 -6.96
CA THR A 77 12.26 21.95 -6.66
C THR A 77 11.56 23.01 -7.52
N PRO A 78 10.27 22.83 -7.86
CA PRO A 78 9.51 23.84 -8.60
C PRO A 78 9.29 25.09 -7.74
N ASP A 79 9.24 26.25 -8.40
CA ASP A 79 8.82 27.51 -7.79
C ASP A 79 7.43 27.31 -7.16
N PRO A 80 7.26 27.61 -5.86
CA PRO A 80 5.96 27.53 -5.18
C PRO A 80 4.82 28.21 -5.94
N ALA A 81 5.08 29.27 -6.70
CA ALA A 81 4.06 29.99 -7.48
C ALA A 81 3.58 29.24 -8.72
N THR A 82 4.36 28.28 -9.22
CA THR A 82 4.08 27.51 -10.45
C THR A 82 3.75 26.05 -10.18
N ARG A 83 3.81 25.65 -8.91
CA ARG A 83 3.59 24.29 -8.47
C ARG A 83 2.11 23.92 -8.63
N ASP A 84 1.84 22.82 -9.32
CA ASP A 84 0.50 22.22 -9.33
C ASP A 84 0.32 21.42 -8.04
N PHE A 85 -0.23 22.10 -7.04
CA PHE A 85 -0.55 21.55 -5.72
C PHE A 85 -1.80 22.25 -5.18
N ARG A 86 -2.85 21.49 -4.88
CA ARG A 86 -4.15 22.04 -4.47
C ARG A 86 -4.86 21.13 -3.49
N ALA A 87 -5.62 21.77 -2.61
CA ALA A 87 -6.56 21.11 -1.71
C ALA A 87 -7.84 20.70 -2.47
N VAL A 88 -8.34 19.51 -2.18
CA VAL A 88 -9.63 18.99 -2.62
C VAL A 88 -10.37 18.48 -1.39
N GLU A 89 -11.57 18.99 -1.16
CA GLU A 89 -12.46 18.52 -0.10
C GLU A 89 -13.25 17.30 -0.58
N ILE A 90 -13.26 16.25 0.24
CA ILE A 90 -14.03 15.03 0.01
C ILE A 90 -14.96 14.78 1.18
N ASP A 91 -16.22 14.52 0.85
CA ASP A 91 -17.28 14.24 1.80
C ASP A 91 -17.43 12.72 2.04
N PHE A 92 -17.12 12.29 3.25
CA PHE A 92 -17.30 10.92 3.73
C PHE A 92 -18.65 10.74 4.47
N GLY A 93 -19.56 11.70 4.36
CA GLY A 93 -20.87 11.74 5.00
C GLY A 93 -20.81 12.21 6.45
N ALA A 94 -20.11 11.46 7.31
CA ALA A 94 -19.95 11.82 8.72
C ALA A 94 -18.85 12.87 8.98
N ALA A 95 -17.97 13.08 8.00
CA ALA A 95 -16.88 14.05 8.05
C ALA A 95 -16.48 14.50 6.64
N THR A 96 -15.98 15.73 6.52
CA THR A 96 -15.26 16.21 5.34
C THR A 96 -13.77 16.12 5.62
N GLN A 97 -12.99 15.67 4.65
CA GLN A 97 -11.53 15.65 4.72
C GLN A 97 -10.94 16.41 3.55
N VAL A 98 -9.82 17.10 3.79
CA VAL A 98 -9.05 17.78 2.76
C VAL A 98 -7.90 16.87 2.33
N PHE A 99 -7.79 16.63 1.03
CA PHE A 99 -6.64 15.97 0.42
C PHE A 99 -5.86 16.97 -0.40
N HIS A 100 -4.55 16.79 -0.48
CA HIS A 100 -3.71 17.61 -1.35
C HIS A 100 -3.22 16.78 -2.52
N VAL A 101 -3.52 17.27 -3.72
CA VAL A 101 -3.28 16.60 -4.99
C VAL A 101 -2.62 17.58 -5.96
N GLY A 102 -2.36 17.17 -7.20
CA GLY A 102 -1.60 17.97 -8.15
C GLY A 102 -0.33 17.26 -8.59
N ARG A 103 0.26 17.62 -9.73
CA ARG A 103 1.51 17.01 -10.23
C ARG A 103 2.65 17.08 -9.21
N ALA A 104 2.70 18.11 -8.37
CA ALA A 104 3.74 18.26 -7.36
C ALA A 104 3.54 17.41 -6.11
N SER A 105 2.34 16.86 -5.92
CA SER A 105 2.07 15.90 -4.86
C SER A 105 2.69 14.52 -5.13
N ALA A 106 3.10 14.23 -6.37
CA ALA A 106 3.68 12.94 -6.71
C ALA A 106 5.15 12.81 -6.26
N ALA A 107 5.44 11.70 -5.59
CA ALA A 107 6.80 11.20 -5.38
C ALA A 107 7.15 10.12 -6.42
N ALA A 108 8.44 9.83 -6.57
CA ALA A 108 8.91 8.86 -7.56
C ALA A 108 8.27 7.48 -7.31
N PRO A 109 7.63 6.85 -8.31
CA PRO A 109 7.03 5.53 -8.16
C PRO A 109 8.10 4.45 -8.05
N VAL A 110 7.96 3.54 -7.08
CA VAL A 110 8.95 2.48 -6.82
C VAL A 110 8.31 1.09 -6.86
N ALA A 111 6.99 0.97 -7.02
CA ALA A 111 6.26 -0.29 -6.99
C ALA A 111 6.85 -1.35 -7.94
N LEU A 112 7.01 -1.06 -9.23
CA LEU A 112 7.57 -2.02 -10.19
C LEU A 112 9.01 -2.43 -9.84
N ALA A 113 9.85 -1.48 -9.42
CA ALA A 113 11.23 -1.77 -9.04
C ALA A 113 11.27 -2.68 -7.79
N GLY A 114 10.42 -2.43 -6.80
CA GLY A 114 10.28 -3.25 -5.61
C GLY A 114 9.82 -4.68 -5.90
N LEU A 115 8.81 -4.83 -6.75
CA LEU A 115 8.29 -6.14 -7.16
C LEU A 115 9.34 -6.94 -7.97
N ALA A 116 10.08 -6.27 -8.87
CA ALA A 116 11.18 -6.91 -9.59
C ALA A 116 12.30 -7.36 -8.64
N GLU A 117 12.65 -6.53 -7.66
CA GLU A 117 13.69 -6.88 -6.67
C GLU A 117 13.25 -8.04 -5.77
N ALA A 118 11.99 -8.06 -5.35
CA ALA A 118 11.41 -9.18 -4.60
C ALA A 118 11.43 -10.49 -5.41
N SER A 119 11.02 -10.44 -6.69
CA SER A 119 11.09 -11.60 -7.59
C SER A 119 12.52 -12.09 -7.77
N ARG A 120 13.48 -11.18 -7.97
CA ARG A 120 14.90 -11.52 -8.15
C ARG A 120 15.51 -12.18 -6.92
N GLN A 121 15.16 -11.73 -5.72
CA GLN A 121 15.76 -12.23 -4.48
C GLN A 121 15.05 -13.45 -3.91
N PHE A 122 13.72 -13.49 -4.00
CA PHE A 122 12.90 -14.45 -3.27
C PHE A 122 11.87 -15.18 -4.13
N GLY A 123 11.74 -14.84 -5.42
CA GLY A 123 10.86 -15.53 -6.35
C GLY A 123 11.43 -16.87 -6.80
N ARG A 124 10.54 -17.75 -7.28
CA ARG A 124 10.89 -19.05 -7.86
C ARG A 124 10.61 -19.11 -9.35
N LEU A 125 9.52 -18.48 -9.80
CA LEU A 125 9.14 -18.47 -11.21
C LEU A 125 9.77 -17.28 -11.95
N PRO A 126 9.99 -17.39 -13.28
CA PRO A 126 10.32 -16.24 -14.10
C PRO A 126 9.24 -15.16 -13.99
N LEU A 127 9.63 -13.90 -13.81
CA LEU A 127 8.67 -12.79 -13.67
C LEU A 127 7.74 -12.67 -14.89
N ALA A 128 8.20 -13.07 -16.08
CA ALA A 128 7.40 -13.14 -17.30
C ALA A 128 6.18 -14.08 -17.20
N GLU A 129 6.25 -15.12 -16.36
CA GLU A 129 5.11 -15.99 -16.06
C GLU A 129 4.22 -15.38 -14.97
N VAL A 130 4.85 -14.80 -13.94
CA VAL A 130 4.17 -14.18 -12.79
C VAL A 130 3.26 -13.01 -13.20
N VAL A 131 3.64 -12.23 -14.22
CA VAL A 131 2.81 -11.11 -14.72
C VAL A 131 1.55 -11.56 -15.46
N GLY A 132 1.49 -12.83 -15.91
CA GLY A 132 0.45 -13.34 -16.81
C GLY A 132 -1.00 -13.07 -16.36
N PRO A 133 -1.37 -13.38 -15.10
CA PRO A 133 -2.72 -13.12 -14.61
C PRO A 133 -3.11 -11.64 -14.66
N ALA A 134 -2.20 -10.74 -14.29
CA ALA A 134 -2.45 -9.30 -14.31
C ALA A 134 -2.55 -8.75 -15.74
N VAL A 135 -1.74 -9.27 -16.68
CA VAL A 135 -1.82 -8.92 -18.11
C VAL A 135 -3.18 -9.34 -18.69
N ALA A 136 -3.64 -10.56 -18.41
CA ALA A 136 -4.95 -11.03 -18.87
C ALA A 136 -6.08 -10.16 -18.29
N LEU A 137 -6.04 -9.90 -16.97
CA LEU A 137 -7.02 -9.06 -16.29
C LEU A 137 -7.05 -7.63 -16.84
N ALA A 138 -5.89 -7.04 -17.15
CA ALA A 138 -5.78 -5.72 -17.74
C ALA A 138 -6.38 -5.67 -19.16
N ARG A 139 -6.22 -6.71 -19.97
CA ARG A 139 -6.81 -6.77 -21.32
C ARG A 139 -8.33 -6.96 -21.29
N GLU A 140 -8.83 -7.75 -20.35
CA GLU A 140 -10.28 -8.00 -20.21
C GLU A 140 -11.00 -6.85 -19.48
N GLY A 141 -10.29 -6.14 -18.60
CA GLY A 141 -10.86 -5.19 -17.65
C GLY A 141 -11.48 -5.91 -16.45
N ALA A 142 -10.97 -5.64 -15.25
CA ALA A 142 -11.57 -6.17 -14.02
C ALA A 142 -12.98 -5.59 -13.82
N PRO A 143 -13.97 -6.41 -13.40
CA PRO A 143 -15.26 -5.87 -13.00
C PRO A 143 -15.09 -5.08 -11.70
N VAL A 144 -15.65 -3.87 -11.66
CA VAL A 144 -15.64 -3.01 -10.48
C VAL A 144 -16.50 -3.68 -9.39
N SER A 145 -15.93 -3.94 -8.20
CA SER A 145 -16.72 -4.45 -7.05
C SER A 145 -17.56 -3.35 -6.41
N GLU A 146 -18.45 -3.71 -5.47
CA GLU A 146 -19.21 -2.71 -4.71
C GLU A 146 -18.30 -1.79 -3.90
N GLU A 147 -17.27 -2.37 -3.26
CA GLU A 147 -16.26 -1.63 -2.50
C GLU A 147 -15.43 -0.72 -3.39
N SER A 148 -14.98 -1.21 -4.56
CA SER A 148 -14.24 -0.38 -5.51
C SER A 148 -15.10 0.76 -6.06
N ALA A 149 -16.38 0.53 -6.34
CA ALA A 149 -17.30 1.58 -6.78
C ALA A 149 -17.47 2.68 -5.72
N GLU A 150 -17.51 2.32 -4.44
CA GLU A 150 -17.58 3.29 -3.34
C GLU A 150 -16.28 4.11 -3.23
N VAL A 151 -15.11 3.48 -3.38
CA VAL A 151 -13.83 4.22 -3.46
C VAL A 151 -13.82 5.17 -4.65
N PHE A 152 -14.30 4.72 -5.82
CA PHE A 152 -14.45 5.59 -6.99
C PHE A 152 -15.38 6.76 -6.71
N ARG A 153 -16.55 6.53 -6.09
CA ARG A 153 -17.50 7.59 -5.74
C ARG A 153 -16.87 8.63 -4.82
N LEU A 154 -16.17 8.18 -3.78
CA LEU A 154 -15.50 9.06 -2.81
C LEU A 154 -14.39 9.88 -3.46
N LEU A 155 -13.51 9.25 -4.23
CA LEU A 155 -12.33 9.90 -4.83
C LEU A 155 -12.59 10.48 -6.22
N TRP A 156 -13.81 10.40 -6.74
CA TRP A 156 -14.16 10.95 -8.06
C TRP A 156 -13.80 12.43 -8.22
N PRO A 157 -13.99 13.30 -7.21
CA PRO A 157 -13.59 14.71 -7.30
C PRO A 157 -12.12 14.93 -7.65
N ILE A 158 -11.23 14.01 -7.27
CA ILE A 158 -9.81 14.03 -7.64
C ILE A 158 -9.60 13.56 -9.09
N ASN A 159 -10.32 12.51 -9.51
CA ASN A 159 -10.16 11.92 -10.83
C ASN A 159 -10.69 12.80 -11.97
N VAL A 160 -11.67 13.67 -11.70
CA VAL A 160 -12.22 14.62 -12.68
C VAL A 160 -11.44 15.94 -12.78
N LEU A 161 -10.34 16.09 -12.05
CA LEU A 161 -9.45 17.25 -12.20
C LEU A 161 -8.79 17.30 -13.58
N ASP A 162 -8.70 16.14 -14.24
CA ASP A 162 -8.15 15.97 -15.57
C ASP A 162 -9.04 15.04 -16.40
N ALA A 163 -9.41 15.48 -17.60
CA ALA A 163 -10.35 14.75 -18.45
C ALA A 163 -9.77 13.43 -18.98
N GLU A 164 -8.45 13.36 -19.23
CA GLU A 164 -7.79 12.13 -19.67
C GLU A 164 -7.75 11.09 -18.53
N THR A 165 -7.54 11.54 -17.30
CA THR A 165 -7.60 10.72 -16.09
C THR A 165 -9.00 10.18 -15.86
N ALA A 166 -10.05 11.02 -15.92
CA ALA A 166 -11.43 10.56 -15.83
C ALA A 166 -11.77 9.55 -16.94
N ALA A 167 -11.32 9.81 -18.18
CA ALA A 167 -11.53 8.91 -19.33
C ALA A 167 -10.81 7.56 -19.21
N THR A 168 -9.79 7.45 -18.34
CA THR A 168 -9.13 6.18 -18.03
C THR A 168 -10.10 5.21 -17.34
N TYR A 169 -11.00 5.73 -16.51
CA TYR A 169 -11.90 4.91 -15.70
C TYR A 169 -13.35 4.99 -16.13
N SER A 170 -13.76 6.00 -16.90
CA SER A 170 -15.17 6.23 -17.24
C SER A 170 -15.34 6.66 -18.69
N SER A 171 -16.40 6.17 -19.33
CA SER A 171 -16.79 6.58 -20.69
C SER A 171 -17.83 7.71 -20.72
N ASP A 172 -18.51 7.97 -19.61
CA ASP A 172 -19.60 8.95 -19.51
C ASP A 172 -19.30 10.10 -18.52
N GLY A 173 -18.11 10.07 -17.89
CA GLY A 173 -17.66 11.06 -16.92
C GLY A 173 -18.22 10.87 -15.51
N ALA A 174 -19.05 9.84 -15.28
CA ALA A 174 -19.52 9.44 -13.96
C ALA A 174 -18.57 8.42 -13.31
N PRO A 175 -18.52 8.33 -11.96
CA PRO A 175 -17.73 7.30 -11.30
C PRO A 175 -18.22 5.89 -11.71
N PRO A 176 -17.32 4.93 -11.93
CA PRO A 176 -17.68 3.57 -12.32
C PRO A 176 -18.68 2.90 -11.38
N ALA A 177 -19.74 2.32 -11.95
CA ALA A 177 -20.73 1.55 -11.20
C ALA A 177 -20.26 0.10 -10.97
N PRO A 178 -20.78 -0.61 -9.95
CA PRO A 178 -20.49 -2.03 -9.76
C PRO A 178 -20.77 -2.86 -11.02
N GLY A 179 -19.88 -3.79 -11.32
CA GLY A 179 -19.95 -4.69 -12.49
C GLY A 179 -19.48 -4.07 -13.81
N THR A 180 -19.25 -2.76 -13.88
CA THR A 180 -18.63 -2.12 -15.05
C THR A 180 -17.22 -2.66 -15.28
N ARG A 181 -16.77 -2.71 -16.53
CA ARG A 181 -15.44 -3.16 -16.92
C ARG A 181 -14.76 -2.11 -17.76
N HIS A 182 -13.52 -1.79 -17.39
CA HIS A 182 -12.68 -0.84 -18.10
C HIS A 182 -11.36 -1.53 -18.47
N PRO A 183 -11.22 -2.02 -19.71
CA PRO A 183 -9.97 -2.59 -20.20
C PRO A 183 -8.83 -1.57 -20.14
N MET A 184 -7.66 -2.02 -19.70
CA MET A 184 -6.41 -1.25 -19.58
C MET A 184 -5.31 -1.86 -20.47
N PRO A 185 -5.48 -1.89 -21.81
CA PRO A 185 -4.53 -2.56 -22.71
C PRO A 185 -3.12 -1.97 -22.65
N ALA A 186 -3.00 -0.65 -22.47
CA ALA A 186 -1.71 0.01 -22.34
C ALA A 186 -0.94 -0.42 -21.07
N LEU A 187 -1.67 -0.65 -19.97
CA LEU A 187 -1.09 -1.22 -18.75
C LEU A 187 -0.70 -2.69 -18.99
N ALA A 188 -1.52 -3.47 -19.69
CA ALA A 188 -1.20 -4.86 -20.03
C ALA A 188 0.13 -4.96 -20.81
N ASP A 189 0.30 -4.16 -21.86
CA ASP A 189 1.53 -4.15 -22.67
C ASP A 189 2.74 -3.70 -21.84
N LEU A 190 2.54 -2.77 -20.90
CA LEU A 190 3.56 -2.32 -19.98
C LEU A 190 3.97 -3.45 -19.02
N LEU A 191 3.02 -4.20 -18.48
CA LEU A 191 3.26 -5.34 -17.60
C LEU A 191 3.96 -6.50 -18.31
N GLU A 192 3.66 -6.75 -19.59
CA GLU A 192 4.39 -7.72 -20.41
C GLU A 192 5.88 -7.34 -20.55
N VAL A 193 6.15 -6.05 -20.86
CA VAL A 193 7.52 -5.54 -20.95
C VAL A 193 8.23 -5.60 -19.59
N PHE A 194 7.51 -5.28 -18.50
CA PHE A 194 8.03 -5.40 -17.14
C PHE A 194 8.44 -6.84 -16.81
N GLY A 195 7.55 -7.81 -17.07
CA GLY A 195 7.81 -9.23 -16.82
C GLY A 195 8.99 -9.77 -17.62
N ALA A 196 9.08 -9.42 -18.91
CA ALA A 196 10.17 -9.85 -19.78
C ALA A 196 11.54 -9.27 -19.38
N ARG A 197 11.56 -8.06 -18.80
CA ARG A 197 12.79 -7.35 -18.44
C ARG A 197 13.21 -7.54 -16.98
N ALA A 198 12.29 -7.94 -16.11
CA ALA A 198 12.44 -7.84 -14.66
C ALA A 198 12.88 -6.44 -14.20
N ALA A 199 12.35 -5.40 -14.84
CA ALA A 199 12.63 -4.01 -14.55
C ALA A 199 11.54 -3.10 -15.12
N ALA A 200 11.35 -1.92 -14.52
CA ALA A 200 10.41 -0.92 -15.02
C ALA A 200 10.69 -0.60 -16.50
N PRO A 201 9.66 -0.52 -17.37
CA PRO A 201 9.85 -0.21 -18.78
C PRO A 201 10.55 1.14 -19.00
N PRO A 202 11.61 1.25 -19.83
CA PRO A 202 12.43 2.46 -19.95
C PRO A 202 11.64 3.73 -20.32
N LYS A 203 10.57 3.59 -21.11
CA LYS A 203 9.71 4.71 -21.52
C LYS A 203 9.05 5.45 -20.35
N LEU A 204 8.83 4.76 -19.21
CA LEU A 204 8.18 5.36 -18.05
C LEU A 204 8.96 6.55 -17.51
N ARG A 205 10.29 6.48 -17.54
CA ARG A 205 11.15 7.54 -17.01
C ARG A 205 10.92 8.88 -17.70
N GLY A 206 10.93 8.90 -19.03
CA GLY A 206 10.66 10.11 -19.81
C GLY A 206 9.24 10.64 -19.59
N LEU A 207 8.25 9.75 -19.65
CA LEU A 207 6.85 10.11 -19.39
C LEU A 207 6.67 10.75 -18.00
N LEU A 208 7.33 10.22 -16.96
CA LEU A 208 7.25 10.75 -15.60
C LEU A 208 7.81 12.17 -15.52
N LEU A 209 8.95 12.45 -16.17
CA LEU A 209 9.52 13.79 -16.21
C LEU A 209 8.64 14.76 -17.01
N ASP A 210 8.08 14.31 -18.13
CA ASP A 210 7.23 15.15 -18.98
C ASP A 210 5.93 15.53 -18.27
N ALA A 211 5.34 14.62 -17.49
CA ALA A 211 4.05 14.83 -16.84
C ALA A 211 4.15 15.33 -15.38
N PHE A 212 5.19 14.96 -14.64
CA PHE A 212 5.33 15.24 -13.20
C PHE A 212 6.67 15.90 -12.84
N GLY A 213 7.47 16.27 -13.84
CA GLY A 213 8.70 17.02 -13.63
C GLY A 213 8.45 18.49 -13.33
N VAL A 214 9.52 19.17 -12.92
CA VAL A 214 9.51 20.60 -12.55
C VAL A 214 8.88 21.49 -13.63
N ALA A 215 9.16 21.23 -14.90
CA ALA A 215 8.62 22.00 -16.03
C ALA A 215 7.10 21.87 -16.21
N ALA A 216 6.51 20.77 -15.73
CA ALA A 216 5.08 20.52 -15.76
C ALA A 216 4.36 21.00 -14.48
N GLY A 217 5.06 21.73 -13.60
CA GLY A 217 4.56 22.12 -12.29
C GLY A 217 4.62 21.00 -11.25
N GLY A 218 5.26 19.86 -11.55
CA GLY A 218 5.49 18.77 -10.62
C GLY A 218 6.81 18.87 -9.86
N SER A 219 7.15 17.84 -9.07
CA SER A 219 8.33 17.84 -8.20
C SER A 219 9.45 16.89 -8.64
N LEU A 220 9.20 16.02 -9.61
CA LEU A 220 10.15 14.97 -9.98
C LEU A 220 11.34 15.52 -10.79
N THR A 221 12.53 14.98 -10.51
CA THR A 221 13.75 15.25 -11.26
C THR A 221 14.38 13.95 -11.76
N GLU A 222 15.30 14.06 -12.71
CA GLU A 222 16.04 12.89 -13.22
C GLU A 222 16.80 12.21 -12.08
N GLU A 223 17.40 13.00 -11.19
CA GLU A 223 18.10 12.56 -9.99
C GLU A 223 17.20 11.78 -9.04
N ASP A 224 15.94 12.20 -8.85
CA ASP A 224 14.97 11.47 -8.04
C ASP A 224 14.66 10.09 -8.64
N LEU A 225 14.46 10.03 -9.96
CA LEU A 225 14.16 8.76 -10.65
C LEU A 225 15.38 7.82 -10.71
N VAL A 226 16.61 8.34 -10.67
CA VAL A 226 17.82 7.49 -10.47
C VAL A 226 17.88 6.95 -9.05
N ALA A 227 17.62 7.80 -8.05
CA ALA A 227 17.75 7.45 -6.64
C ALA A 227 16.60 6.57 -6.11
N ALA A 228 15.47 6.53 -6.81
CA ALA A 228 14.27 5.76 -6.47
C ALA A 228 14.46 4.25 -6.68
N VAL A 229 15.21 3.61 -5.77
CA VAL A 229 15.47 2.16 -5.78
C VAL A 229 14.97 1.49 -4.51
N PRO A 230 14.45 0.24 -4.59
CA PRO A 230 14.04 -0.51 -3.41
C PRO A 230 15.24 -0.88 -2.54
N ARG A 231 14.98 -1.16 -1.26
CA ARG A 231 15.97 -1.60 -0.28
C ARG A 231 15.52 -2.89 0.37
N VAL A 232 16.39 -3.90 0.40
CA VAL A 232 16.13 -5.11 1.19
C VAL A 232 16.83 -4.97 2.53
N THR A 233 16.06 -5.08 3.61
CA THR A 233 16.54 -4.83 4.98
C THR A 233 16.00 -5.89 5.94
N PRO A 234 16.66 -6.13 7.09
CA PRO A 234 16.08 -6.93 8.15
C PRO A 234 14.78 -6.28 8.68
N PRO A 235 13.74 -7.08 9.00
CA PRO A 235 12.54 -6.58 9.63
C PRO A 235 12.81 -6.10 11.05
N ARG A 236 11.86 -5.33 11.59
CA ARG A 236 11.74 -5.16 13.03
C ARG A 236 11.19 -6.45 13.63
N MET A 237 11.96 -7.06 14.52
CA MET A 237 11.51 -8.22 15.29
C MET A 237 10.86 -7.82 16.60
N LEU A 238 9.74 -8.47 16.93
CA LEU A 238 9.03 -8.36 18.21
C LEU A 238 8.76 -9.77 18.74
N GLU A 239 8.71 -9.90 20.06
CA GLU A 239 8.32 -11.13 20.75
C GLU A 239 7.01 -10.83 21.48
N LEU A 240 5.92 -11.53 21.13
CA LEU A 240 4.59 -11.37 21.73
C LEU A 240 4.09 -12.75 22.18
N GLY A 241 4.21 -13.03 23.47
CA GLY A 241 3.97 -14.39 23.99
C GLY A 241 4.92 -15.39 23.33
N ARG A 242 4.38 -16.43 22.70
CA ARG A 242 5.14 -17.42 21.91
C ARG A 242 5.39 -17.04 20.45
N TRP A 243 4.84 -15.90 20.00
CA TRP A 243 4.90 -15.48 18.61
C TRP A 243 6.12 -14.59 18.38
N ARG A 244 6.95 -14.99 17.40
CA ARG A 244 8.01 -14.17 16.82
C ARG A 244 7.43 -13.40 15.66
N VAL A 245 7.37 -12.08 15.79
CA VAL A 245 6.72 -11.19 14.82
C VAL A 245 7.76 -10.39 14.06
N ALA A 246 7.72 -10.46 12.73
CA ALA A 246 8.51 -9.66 11.81
C ALA A 246 7.60 -8.58 11.19
N THR A 247 7.93 -7.31 11.38
CA THR A 247 7.16 -6.18 10.84
C THR A 247 8.07 -5.12 10.23
N SER A 248 7.49 -4.09 9.64
CA SER A 248 8.19 -3.00 8.97
C SER A 248 9.29 -2.39 9.86
N PRO A 249 10.50 -2.14 9.31
CA PRO A 249 11.57 -1.45 10.03
C PRO A 249 11.27 0.05 10.17
N ARG A 250 10.35 0.59 9.37
CA ARG A 250 9.91 1.99 9.40
C ARG A 250 9.04 2.28 10.63
N ILE A 251 8.59 3.53 10.72
CA ILE A 251 7.79 4.03 11.85
C ILE A 251 6.51 3.19 12.06
N GLY A 252 5.80 2.77 11.00
CA GLY A 252 4.59 1.92 11.12
C GLY A 252 4.79 0.67 11.97
N GLY A 253 5.81 -0.15 11.65
CA GLY A 253 6.11 -1.36 12.43
C GLY A 253 6.65 -1.07 13.84
N ARG A 254 7.35 0.05 14.03
CA ARG A 254 7.71 0.53 15.39
C ARG A 254 6.46 0.80 16.22
N LEU A 255 5.46 1.46 15.64
CA LEU A 255 4.22 1.81 16.34
C LEU A 255 3.36 0.57 16.62
N VAL A 256 3.30 -0.39 15.71
CA VAL A 256 2.69 -1.72 15.98
C VAL A 256 3.31 -2.32 17.24
N GLY A 257 4.64 -2.34 17.34
CA GLY A 257 5.33 -2.86 18.53
C GLY A 257 5.07 -2.08 19.82
N VAL A 258 4.94 -0.75 19.75
CA VAL A 258 4.58 0.07 20.91
C VAL A 258 3.16 -0.25 21.39
N ILE A 259 2.19 -0.26 20.46
CA ILE A 259 0.79 -0.52 20.78
C ILE A 259 0.63 -1.96 21.31
N ALA A 260 1.14 -2.96 20.58
CA ALA A 260 1.02 -4.36 20.98
C ALA A 260 1.61 -4.62 22.37
N LYS A 261 2.77 -4.04 22.71
CA LYS A 261 3.34 -4.18 24.06
C LYS A 261 2.52 -3.51 25.14
N ARG A 262 1.80 -2.43 24.84
CA ARG A 262 0.87 -1.79 25.78
C ARG A 262 -0.40 -2.60 25.98
N LEU A 263 -0.82 -3.32 24.94
CA LEU A 263 -1.97 -4.20 24.96
C LEU A 263 -1.67 -5.60 25.50
N ALA A 264 -0.40 -5.93 25.76
CA ALA A 264 -0.03 -7.22 26.31
C ALA A 264 -0.53 -7.37 27.76
N GLY A 265 -1.05 -8.55 28.09
CA GLY A 265 -1.64 -8.87 29.38
C GLY A 265 -3.07 -9.39 29.25
N GLU A 266 -3.75 -9.57 30.38
CA GLU A 266 -5.15 -9.98 30.40
C GLU A 266 -6.05 -8.84 29.88
N ALA A 267 -7.06 -9.19 29.09
CA ALA A 267 -8.09 -8.25 28.65
C ALA A 267 -8.86 -7.72 29.87
N ALA A 268 -9.37 -6.49 29.77
CA ALA A 268 -10.22 -5.97 30.84
C ALA A 268 -11.54 -6.76 30.91
N VAL A 269 -12.05 -6.96 32.13
CA VAL A 269 -13.33 -7.66 32.35
C VAL A 269 -14.51 -6.80 31.91
N ASP A 270 -14.38 -5.48 32.02
CA ASP A 270 -15.37 -4.50 31.60
C ASP A 270 -15.06 -3.94 30.21
N GLU A 271 -16.11 -3.77 29.39
CA GLU A 271 -15.98 -3.32 28.01
C GLU A 271 -15.47 -1.87 27.92
N ALA A 272 -15.91 -0.98 28.83
CA ALA A 272 -15.45 0.41 28.83
C ALA A 272 -13.96 0.49 29.24
N ASP A 273 -13.55 -0.30 30.23
CA ASP A 273 -12.14 -0.42 30.61
C ASP A 273 -11.28 -0.96 29.46
N GLU A 274 -11.78 -1.92 28.68
CA GLU A 274 -11.08 -2.45 27.51
C GLU A 274 -10.92 -1.39 26.41
N VAL A 275 -11.99 -0.62 26.13
CA VAL A 275 -11.94 0.50 25.19
C VAL A 275 -10.90 1.54 25.63
N LEU A 276 -10.88 1.90 26.91
CA LEU A 276 -9.91 2.86 27.45
C LEU A 276 -8.48 2.33 27.33
N ARG A 277 -8.25 1.06 27.68
CA ARG A 277 -6.95 0.39 27.55
C ARG A 277 -6.44 0.42 26.10
N VAL A 278 -7.30 0.09 25.13
CA VAL A 278 -6.94 0.12 23.72
C VAL A 278 -6.68 1.55 23.23
N ALA A 279 -7.52 2.51 23.63
CA ALA A 279 -7.33 3.92 23.31
C ALA A 279 -6.00 4.46 23.85
N GLU A 280 -5.61 4.11 25.08
CA GLU A 280 -4.32 4.48 25.66
C GLU A 280 -3.14 3.87 24.90
N GLY A 281 -3.26 2.61 24.47
CA GLY A 281 -2.30 1.96 23.59
C GLY A 281 -2.12 2.73 22.27
N CYS A 282 -3.24 3.06 21.61
CA CYS A 282 -3.24 3.84 20.36
C CYS A 282 -2.63 5.23 20.54
N ARG A 283 -2.99 5.95 21.62
CA ARG A 283 -2.41 7.25 21.98
C ARG A 283 -0.92 7.16 22.25
N ALA A 284 -0.44 6.09 22.88
CA ALA A 284 0.99 5.87 23.05
C ALA A 284 1.71 5.71 21.70
N GLY A 285 1.09 5.02 20.74
CA GLY A 285 1.57 4.95 19.36
C GLY A 285 1.56 6.32 18.67
N HIS A 286 0.45 7.06 18.78
CA HIS A 286 0.32 8.39 18.19
C HIS A 286 1.34 9.38 18.75
N ARG A 287 1.52 9.45 20.08
CA ARG A 287 2.56 10.30 20.72
C ARG A 287 3.96 9.94 20.27
N ALA A 288 4.21 8.67 19.92
CA ALA A 288 5.49 8.23 19.38
C ALA A 288 5.67 8.56 17.88
N LYS A 289 4.60 8.94 17.17
CA LYS A 289 4.60 9.40 15.78
C LYS A 289 4.81 10.92 15.68
N GLY A 290 3.95 11.70 16.35
CA GLY A 290 3.83 13.16 16.25
C GLY A 290 3.15 13.62 14.95
N GLY A 291 1.89 14.07 14.99
CA GLY A 291 1.14 14.63 13.84
C GLY A 291 -0.28 14.10 13.67
N ALA A 292 -1.12 14.80 12.88
CA ALA A 292 -2.57 14.64 12.77
C ALA A 292 -3.07 13.36 12.05
N PRO A 293 -4.39 13.02 12.18
CA PRO A 293 -5.01 11.89 11.51
C PRO A 293 -5.15 12.10 9.99
N GLY A 294 -4.84 11.07 9.19
CA GLY A 294 -5.18 10.99 7.77
C GLY A 294 -5.82 9.65 7.44
N LEU A 295 -6.89 9.66 6.65
CA LEU A 295 -7.35 8.51 5.88
C LEU A 295 -6.56 8.44 4.59
N GLY A 296 -6.29 7.23 4.10
CA GLY A 296 -5.66 7.05 2.80
C GLY A 296 -5.96 5.69 2.18
N SER A 297 -5.78 5.65 0.87
CA SER A 297 -6.12 4.53 0.01
C SER A 297 -4.93 3.56 -0.09
N THR A 298 -5.18 2.32 0.33
CA THR A 298 -4.14 1.30 0.50
C THR A 298 -4.80 -0.07 0.43
N THR A 299 -4.16 -1.02 -0.23
CA THR A 299 -4.58 -2.43 -0.22
C THR A 299 -3.52 -3.31 0.45
N HIS A 300 -3.96 -4.42 1.02
CA HIS A 300 -3.10 -5.39 1.70
C HIS A 300 -3.34 -6.80 1.15
N ILE A 301 -2.25 -7.54 0.96
CA ILE A 301 -2.26 -8.91 0.49
C ILE A 301 -1.40 -9.76 1.43
N SER A 302 -1.90 -10.94 1.76
CA SER A 302 -1.21 -11.96 2.57
C SER A 302 -1.19 -13.28 1.82
N VAL A 303 -0.03 -13.93 1.76
CA VAL A 303 0.13 -15.26 1.16
C VAL A 303 0.97 -16.15 2.08
N ILE A 304 0.52 -17.38 2.28
CA ILE A 304 1.28 -18.47 2.89
C ILE A 304 1.28 -19.63 1.89
N ASP A 305 2.45 -20.12 1.49
CA ASP A 305 2.56 -21.24 0.56
C ASP A 305 2.56 -22.61 1.26
N ALA A 306 2.41 -23.67 0.46
CA ALA A 306 2.34 -25.05 0.93
C ALA A 306 3.61 -25.54 1.64
N GLU A 307 4.73 -24.86 1.43
CA GLU A 307 6.06 -25.15 1.98
C GLU A 307 6.33 -24.37 3.28
N GLY A 308 5.38 -23.53 3.72
CA GLY A 308 5.47 -22.73 4.94
C GLY A 308 6.18 -21.38 4.74
N GLY A 309 6.49 -21.01 3.50
CA GLY A 309 6.93 -19.67 3.14
C GLY A 309 5.76 -18.69 3.25
N ALA A 310 6.04 -17.46 3.65
CA ALA A 310 5.01 -16.44 3.81
C ALA A 310 5.46 -15.09 3.27
N ALA A 311 4.51 -14.34 2.73
CA ALA A 311 4.70 -12.98 2.29
C ALA A 311 3.49 -12.13 2.69
N SER A 312 3.76 -10.90 3.12
CA SER A 312 2.76 -9.90 3.47
C SER A 312 3.15 -8.60 2.78
N MET A 313 2.23 -7.98 2.05
CA MET A 313 2.52 -6.82 1.22
C MET A 313 1.43 -5.77 1.36
N THR A 314 1.85 -4.53 1.56
CA THR A 314 0.96 -3.38 1.51
C THR A 314 1.38 -2.49 0.34
N LEU A 315 0.44 -2.22 -0.56
CA LEU A 315 0.59 -1.29 -1.69
C LEU A 315 -0.30 -0.08 -1.49
N THR A 316 0.20 1.09 -1.87
CA THR A 316 -0.56 2.34 -1.76
C THR A 316 -0.26 3.28 -2.93
N ASN A 317 -1.29 4.05 -3.30
CA ASN A 317 -1.19 5.18 -4.21
C ASN A 317 -1.51 6.52 -3.51
N GLY A 318 -1.64 6.55 -2.17
CA GLY A 318 -2.36 7.62 -1.47
C GLY A 318 -3.76 7.75 -2.06
N GLU A 319 -4.31 8.96 -2.14
CA GLU A 319 -5.57 9.26 -2.84
C GLU A 319 -5.39 9.47 -4.36
N GLY A 320 -4.13 9.50 -4.81
CA GLY A 320 -3.75 9.77 -6.19
C GLY A 320 -3.61 11.26 -6.49
N ALA A 321 -2.65 11.62 -7.34
CA ALA A 321 -2.36 13.02 -7.70
C ALA A 321 -3.47 13.70 -8.55
N GLY A 322 -4.50 12.95 -8.96
CA GLY A 322 -5.51 13.40 -9.91
C GLY A 322 -5.08 13.32 -11.38
N TYR A 323 -3.92 12.72 -11.67
CA TYR A 323 -3.39 12.57 -13.02
C TYR A 323 -2.91 11.16 -13.32
N CYS A 324 -3.35 10.63 -14.46
CA CYS A 324 -2.76 9.47 -15.12
C CYS A 324 -1.56 9.88 -15.96
N LEU A 325 -0.57 8.99 -16.04
CA LEU A 325 0.53 9.11 -16.97
C LEU A 325 -0.01 8.86 -18.40
N PRO A 326 0.12 9.83 -19.32
CA PRO A 326 -0.57 9.79 -20.61
C PRO A 326 -0.36 8.49 -21.38
N GLY A 327 -1.46 7.93 -21.90
CA GLY A 327 -1.43 6.71 -22.71
C GLY A 327 -0.97 5.43 -21.99
N THR A 328 -0.93 5.41 -20.64
CA THR A 328 -0.55 4.20 -19.88
C THR A 328 -1.63 3.66 -18.94
N GLY A 329 -2.61 4.49 -18.55
CA GLY A 329 -3.59 4.17 -17.52
C GLY A 329 -3.02 4.12 -16.09
N ILE A 330 -1.79 4.58 -15.88
CA ILE A 330 -1.14 4.59 -14.56
C ILE A 330 -1.42 5.91 -13.86
N GLN A 331 -2.25 5.91 -12.83
CA GLN A 331 -2.39 7.06 -11.94
C GLN A 331 -1.18 7.17 -11.01
N LEU A 332 -0.65 8.38 -10.83
CA LEU A 332 0.45 8.65 -9.91
C LEU A 332 -0.05 8.89 -8.49
N ASN A 333 0.80 8.55 -7.53
CA ASN A 333 0.57 8.81 -6.11
C ASN A 333 0.53 10.32 -5.79
N ASN A 334 0.00 10.66 -4.61
CA ASN A 334 0.06 12.02 -4.04
C ASN A 334 0.85 12.07 -2.72
N PHE A 335 1.90 11.26 -2.54
CA PHE A 335 2.60 11.12 -1.25
C PHE A 335 3.12 12.45 -0.67
N CYS A 336 3.49 13.42 -1.51
CA CYS A 336 3.91 14.75 -1.06
C CYS A 336 2.75 15.66 -0.62
N GLY A 337 1.51 15.23 -0.80
CA GLY A 337 0.26 15.86 -0.35
C GLY A 337 -0.44 15.12 0.79
N GLU A 338 0.11 13.99 1.25
CA GLU A 338 -0.43 13.27 2.41
C GLU A 338 0.12 13.86 3.72
N GLU A 339 -0.76 14.42 4.55
CA GLU A 339 -0.39 15.10 5.79
C GLU A 339 0.32 14.19 6.78
N ASP A 340 -0.07 12.91 6.84
CA ASP A 340 0.51 11.94 7.76
C ASP A 340 1.96 11.56 7.38
N LEU A 341 2.34 11.75 6.11
CA LEU A 341 3.71 11.61 5.62
C LEU A 341 4.54 12.90 5.84
N HIS A 342 3.88 14.02 6.14
CA HIS A 342 4.47 15.35 6.26
C HIS A 342 4.12 16.05 7.59
N PRO A 343 4.51 15.47 8.76
CA PRO A 343 4.14 16.03 10.07
C PRO A 343 4.71 17.43 10.36
N GLY A 344 5.76 17.85 9.63
CA GLY A 344 6.32 19.21 9.69
C GLY A 344 5.72 20.20 8.69
N GLY A 345 4.71 19.78 7.92
CA GLY A 345 4.15 20.50 6.78
C GLY A 345 4.71 20.04 5.43
N PHE A 346 3.94 20.25 4.36
CA PHE A 346 4.30 19.83 3.01
C PHE A 346 5.61 20.47 2.55
N PHE A 347 6.42 19.71 1.80
CA PHE A 347 7.66 20.17 1.18
C PHE A 347 8.72 20.74 2.16
N THR A 348 8.62 20.42 3.45
CA THR A 348 9.61 20.80 4.47
C THR A 348 10.72 19.76 4.66
N LEU A 349 10.46 18.51 4.26
CA LEU A 349 11.46 17.46 4.26
C LEU A 349 12.54 17.76 3.22
N ALA A 350 13.80 17.44 3.56
CA ALA A 350 14.91 17.59 2.62
C ALA A 350 14.73 16.63 1.42
N PRO A 351 15.09 17.04 0.19
CA PRO A 351 15.11 16.14 -0.95
C PRO A 351 15.94 14.87 -0.67
N GLY A 352 15.44 13.72 -1.12
CA GLY A 352 16.01 12.40 -0.85
C GLY A 352 15.75 11.85 0.55
N ALA A 353 15.13 12.62 1.46
CA ALA A 353 14.75 12.09 2.77
C ALA A 353 13.67 11.00 2.61
N PRO A 354 13.76 9.88 3.35
CA PRO A 354 12.73 8.85 3.29
C PRO A 354 11.41 9.41 3.83
N LEU A 355 10.32 9.23 3.07
CA LEU A 355 8.99 9.56 3.59
C LEU A 355 8.65 8.61 4.75
N PRO A 356 8.15 9.11 5.90
CA PRO A 356 7.62 8.23 6.93
C PRO A 356 6.42 7.48 6.35
N SER A 357 6.14 6.27 6.83
CA SER A 357 4.98 5.51 6.38
C SER A 357 4.43 4.65 7.51
N MET A 358 3.10 4.57 7.59
CA MET A 358 2.39 3.77 8.58
C MET A 358 2.21 2.31 8.16
N ILE A 359 2.47 1.98 6.88
CA ILE A 359 2.26 0.62 6.39
C ILE A 359 3.17 -0.36 7.15
N ALA A 360 2.58 -1.47 7.58
CA ALA A 360 3.23 -2.45 8.44
C ALA A 360 2.84 -3.87 8.01
N PRO A 361 3.23 -4.32 6.80
CA PRO A 361 3.09 -5.72 6.43
C PRO A 361 3.81 -6.58 7.45
N THR A 362 3.09 -7.52 8.07
CA THR A 362 3.53 -8.19 9.28
C THR A 362 3.37 -9.70 9.14
N LEU A 363 4.44 -10.43 9.45
CA LEU A 363 4.43 -11.88 9.56
C LEU A 363 4.65 -12.28 11.01
N ALA A 364 4.01 -13.34 11.47
CA ALA A 364 4.29 -13.93 12.78
C ALA A 364 4.44 -15.45 12.66
N ARG A 365 5.35 -16.02 13.44
CA ARG A 365 5.56 -17.48 13.50
C ARG A 365 5.68 -17.95 14.94
N SER A 366 5.07 -19.08 15.23
CA SER A 366 5.17 -19.83 16.49
C SER A 366 5.21 -21.32 16.18
N ASP A 367 5.23 -22.15 17.22
CA ASP A 367 4.97 -23.59 17.15
C ASP A 367 3.54 -23.93 16.72
N GLU A 368 2.59 -23.00 16.90
CA GLU A 368 1.18 -23.15 16.51
C GLU A 368 0.92 -22.82 15.04
N GLY A 369 1.80 -22.06 14.37
CA GLY A 369 1.67 -21.80 12.95
C GLY A 369 2.34 -20.54 12.43
N VAL A 370 1.89 -20.10 11.25
CA VAL A 370 2.35 -18.89 10.56
C VAL A 370 1.15 -17.98 10.32
N LEU A 371 1.33 -16.69 10.58
CA LEU A 371 0.36 -15.64 10.31
C LEU A 371 0.96 -14.64 9.33
N ALA A 372 0.14 -14.18 8.39
CA ALA A 372 0.45 -13.08 7.48
C ALA A 372 -0.67 -12.04 7.58
N LEU A 373 -0.32 -10.84 8.03
CA LEU A 373 -1.25 -9.83 8.51
C LEU A 373 -0.88 -8.44 7.99
N GLY A 374 -1.89 -7.61 7.81
CA GLY A 374 -1.74 -6.19 7.55
C GLY A 374 -3.10 -5.55 7.34
N SER A 375 -3.10 -4.28 6.98
CA SER A 375 -4.32 -3.50 6.80
C SER A 375 -4.06 -2.37 5.81
N GLY A 376 -5.10 -1.97 5.08
CA GLY A 376 -5.21 -0.62 4.54
C GLY A 376 -5.70 0.37 5.60
N GLY A 377 -5.73 1.67 5.27
CA GLY A 377 -6.34 2.69 6.13
C GLY A 377 -5.35 3.61 6.87
N ALA A 378 -4.27 4.02 6.18
CA ALA A 378 -3.31 5.04 6.61
C ALA A 378 -2.93 4.95 8.10
N ASN A 379 -3.32 5.93 8.91
CA ASN A 379 -2.97 5.99 10.32
C ASN A 379 -3.52 4.84 11.16
N ARG A 380 -4.61 4.21 10.76
CA ARG A 380 -5.27 3.13 11.51
C ARG A 380 -4.57 1.79 11.37
N ILE A 381 -3.69 1.62 10.37
CA ILE A 381 -2.98 0.36 10.09
C ILE A 381 -2.30 -0.18 11.36
N ARG A 382 -1.57 0.67 12.07
CA ARG A 382 -0.80 0.29 13.25
C ARG A 382 -1.67 -0.23 14.41
N SER A 383 -2.84 0.37 14.63
CA SER A 383 -3.76 -0.05 15.70
C SER A 383 -4.52 -1.31 15.32
N VAL A 384 -4.90 -1.45 14.05
CA VAL A 384 -5.57 -2.67 13.54
C VAL A 384 -4.64 -3.87 13.67
N VAL A 385 -3.41 -3.77 13.13
CA VAL A 385 -2.43 -4.86 13.18
C VAL A 385 -2.09 -5.24 14.63
N ALA A 386 -1.90 -4.25 15.51
CA ALA A 386 -1.58 -4.51 16.92
C ALA A 386 -2.74 -5.20 17.68
N GLN A 387 -3.99 -4.78 17.46
CA GLN A 387 -5.16 -5.41 18.09
C GLN A 387 -5.35 -6.85 17.61
N VAL A 388 -5.31 -7.10 16.30
CA VAL A 388 -5.45 -8.45 15.75
C VAL A 388 -4.35 -9.38 16.30
N LEU A 389 -3.09 -8.90 16.30
CA LEU A 389 -1.98 -9.67 16.89
C LEU A 389 -2.23 -10.04 18.35
N GLN A 390 -2.71 -9.10 19.16
CA GLN A 390 -2.93 -9.33 20.58
C GLN A 390 -4.09 -10.30 20.85
N ARG A 391 -5.15 -10.24 20.04
CA ARG A 391 -6.26 -11.21 20.13
C ARG A 391 -5.80 -12.62 19.81
N VAL A 392 -5.03 -12.79 18.74
CA VAL A 392 -4.46 -14.11 18.40
C VAL A 392 -3.47 -14.59 19.46
N VAL A 393 -2.65 -13.70 20.02
CA VAL A 393 -1.74 -14.03 21.13
C VAL A 393 -2.53 -14.45 22.39
N ALA A 394 -3.72 -13.89 22.61
CA ALA A 394 -4.61 -14.25 23.71
C ALA A 394 -5.40 -15.55 23.46
N GLY A 395 -5.32 -16.11 22.25
CA GLY A 395 -5.93 -17.40 21.89
C GLY A 395 -7.22 -17.31 21.08
N ASP A 396 -7.63 -16.12 20.64
CA ASP A 396 -8.73 -15.98 19.67
C ASP A 396 -8.32 -16.67 18.36
N ASP A 397 -9.28 -17.32 17.68
CA ASP A 397 -9.06 -17.74 16.30
C ASP A 397 -8.92 -16.52 15.37
N LEU A 398 -8.30 -16.72 14.21
CA LEU A 398 -7.95 -15.60 13.32
C LEU A 398 -9.18 -14.87 12.78
N GLU A 399 -10.28 -15.58 12.48
CA GLU A 399 -11.49 -14.96 11.95
C GLU A 399 -12.14 -14.07 13.00
N SER A 400 -12.31 -14.59 14.22
CA SER A 400 -12.80 -13.81 15.37
C SER A 400 -11.92 -12.60 15.66
N ALA A 401 -10.59 -12.76 15.61
CA ALA A 401 -9.65 -11.67 15.85
C ALA A 401 -9.76 -10.57 14.79
N VAL A 402 -9.98 -10.92 13.52
CA VAL A 402 -10.13 -9.97 12.42
C VAL A 402 -11.49 -9.27 12.46
N LEU A 403 -12.57 -9.99 12.74
CA LEU A 403 -13.94 -9.45 12.73
C LEU A 403 -14.30 -8.67 14.01
N ALA A 404 -13.47 -8.76 15.04
CA ALA A 404 -13.70 -8.04 16.28
C ALA A 404 -13.79 -6.52 16.08
N PRO A 405 -14.67 -5.83 16.83
CA PRO A 405 -14.70 -4.37 16.91
C PRO A 405 -13.32 -3.80 17.28
N ARG A 406 -13.02 -2.59 16.79
CA ARG A 406 -11.67 -2.03 16.87
C ARG A 406 -11.70 -0.63 17.41
N VAL A 407 -10.82 -0.35 18.35
CA VAL A 407 -10.64 1.01 18.86
C VAL A 407 -9.44 1.65 18.17
N HIS A 408 -9.60 2.89 17.74
CA HIS A 408 -8.48 3.76 17.36
C HIS A 408 -8.53 5.02 18.21
N ALA A 409 -7.37 5.57 18.55
CA ALA A 409 -7.31 6.85 19.24
C ALA A 409 -6.05 7.63 18.86
N GLU A 410 -6.25 8.93 18.68
CA GLU A 410 -5.22 9.92 18.37
C GLU A 410 -5.59 11.19 19.12
N GLU A 411 -4.61 11.80 19.80
CA GLU A 411 -4.84 12.95 20.67
C GLU A 411 -6.04 12.72 21.62
N ASP A 412 -7.05 13.59 21.55
CA ASP A 412 -8.26 13.55 22.35
C ASP A 412 -9.38 12.71 21.72
N ALA A 413 -9.25 12.33 20.45
CA ALA A 413 -10.26 11.60 19.71
C ALA A 413 -10.13 10.08 19.91
N VAL A 414 -11.29 9.42 20.00
CA VAL A 414 -11.43 7.96 20.06
C VAL A 414 -12.49 7.55 19.05
N TRP A 415 -12.16 6.57 18.22
CA TRP A 415 -13.04 5.95 17.23
C TRP A 415 -13.25 4.48 17.60
N LEU A 416 -14.49 4.01 17.49
CA LEU A 416 -14.93 2.65 17.82
C LEU A 416 -15.44 1.93 16.57
#